data_AF-A0A930VZ64-F1
#
_entry.id   AF-A0A930VZ64-F1
#
_cell.length_a   1.000
_cell.length_b   1.000
_cell.length_c   1.000
_cell.angle_alpha   90.00
_cell.angle_beta   90.00
_cell.angle_gamma   90.00
#
_symmetry.space_group_name_H-M   'P 1'
#
loop_
_entity.id
_entity.type
_entity.pdbx_description
1 polymer ?
#
loop_
_entity_poly.entity_id
_entity_poly.type
_entity_poly.pdbx_seq_one_letter_code
_entity_poly.pdbx_strand_id
1 'polypeptide(L)' 'PWPEFDPEQAKSNTVEIAVQLKGKVRARIEVAADASEEELTAAATEAIADQLEGKEIRKVIVVKGRLVNIVA' A
#
# COMPACT_ATOMS: atom_id res chain seq x y z
N PRO A 1 35.31 4.65 20.51
CA PRO A 1 34.03 4.05 20.98
C PRO A 1 33.13 3.92 19.75
N TRP A 2 32.69 2.70 19.47
CA TRP A 2 31.82 2.39 18.33
C TRP A 2 30.41 2.96 18.62
N PRO A 3 29.69 3.52 17.63
CA PRO A 3 28.35 4.04 17.88
C PRO A 3 27.41 2.91 18.34
N GLU A 4 26.62 3.21 19.37
CA GLU A 4 25.57 2.34 19.88
C GLU A 4 24.53 2.10 18.80
N PHE A 5 24.17 0.83 18.62
CA PHE A 5 23.20 0.40 17.61
C PHE A 5 21.80 0.79 18.08
N ASP A 6 21.21 1.80 17.45
CA ASP A 6 19.83 2.25 17.66
C ASP A 6 18.85 1.29 16.95
N PRO A 7 18.06 0.49 17.69
CA PRO A 7 17.06 -0.40 17.11
C PRO A 7 15.86 0.34 16.50
N GLU A 8 15.74 1.66 16.70
CA GLU A 8 14.71 2.48 16.06
C GLU A 8 14.95 2.66 14.56
N GLN A 9 16.21 2.68 14.10
CA GLN A 9 16.53 2.73 12.66
C GLN A 9 16.35 1.38 11.94
N ALA A 10 16.29 0.27 12.69
CA ALA A 10 16.09 -1.07 12.15
C ALA A 10 14.61 -1.45 11.96
N LYS A 11 13.67 -0.58 12.34
CA LYS A 11 12.25 -0.72 11.97
C LYS A 11 12.04 -0.20 10.55
N SER A 12 12.57 -0.91 9.56
CA SER A 12 11.93 -0.94 8.25
C SER A 12 10.64 -1.75 8.38
N ASN A 13 9.68 -1.24 9.16
CA ASN A 13 8.32 -1.74 9.21
C ASN A 13 7.53 -1.27 7.98
N THR A 14 8.19 -0.84 6.92
CA THR A 14 7.58 -0.55 5.63
C THR A 14 7.61 -1.81 4.79
N VAL A 15 6.44 -2.23 4.35
CA VAL A 15 6.23 -3.34 3.41
C VAL A 15 5.87 -2.74 2.06
N GLU A 16 6.52 -3.24 1.01
CA GLU A 16 6.15 -2.88 -0.36
C GLU A 16 4.87 -3.63 -0.71
N ILE A 17 3.80 -2.88 -0.94
CA ILE A 17 2.49 -3.42 -1.29
C ILE A 17 2.19 -3.05 -2.74
N ALA A 18 1.91 -4.08 -3.54
CA ALA A 18 1.49 -3.89 -4.92
C ALA A 18 0.01 -3.47 -4.97
N VAL A 19 -0.26 -2.34 -5.63
CA VAL A 19 -1.61 -1.86 -5.92
C VAL A 19 -2.03 -2.36 -7.29
N GLN A 20 -3.07 -3.17 -7.32
CA GLN A 20 -3.69 -3.72 -8.52
C GLN A 20 -5.00 -2.99 -8.81
N LEU A 21 -5.28 -2.74 -10.09
CA LEU A 21 -6.55 -2.25 -10.60
C LEU A 21 -7.08 -3.23 -11.64
N LYS A 22 -8.27 -3.81 -11.44
CA LYS A 22 -8.85 -4.86 -12.32
C LYS A 22 -7.88 -6.03 -12.58
N GLY A 23 -7.09 -6.42 -11.57
CA GLY A 23 -6.12 -7.52 -11.71
C GLY A 23 -4.81 -7.16 -12.44
N LYS A 24 -4.58 -5.90 -12.81
CA LYS A 24 -3.28 -5.42 -13.32
C LYS A 24 -2.57 -4.58 -12.26
N VAL A 25 -1.30 -4.84 -11.99
CA VAL A 25 -0.47 -3.99 -11.11
C VAL A 25 -0.31 -2.62 -11.76
N ARG A 26 -0.67 -1.56 -11.04
CA ARG A 26 -0.61 -0.17 -11.50
C ARG A 26 0.43 0.64 -10.75
N ALA A 27 0.52 0.44 -9.45
CA ALA A 27 1.45 1.13 -8.58
C ALA A 27 2.00 0.18 -7.51
N ARG A 28 3.08 0.61 -6.87
CA ARG A 28 3.66 -0.05 -5.70
C ARG A 28 3.82 1.03 -4.65
N ILE A 29 3.29 0.79 -3.46
CA ILE A 29 3.35 1.75 -2.36
C ILE A 29 4.11 1.11 -1.21
N GLU A 30 5.00 1.88 -0.60
CA GLU A 30 5.64 1.48 0.65
C GLU A 30 4.78 2.01 1.79
N VAL A 31 4.25 1.09 2.59
CA VAL A 31 3.30 1.39 3.67
C VAL A 31 3.71 0.63 4.91
N ALA A 32 3.29 1.10 6.08
CA ALA A 32 3.60 0.39 7.32
C ALA A 32 3.01 -1.03 7.29
N ALA A 33 3.73 -2.02 7.80
CA ALA A 33 3.30 -3.40 7.95
C ALA A 33 2.05 -3.52 8.83
N ASP A 34 1.89 -2.57 9.74
CA ASP A 34 0.74 -2.42 10.64
C ASP A 34 -0.33 -1.45 10.11
N ALA A 35 -0.18 -0.93 8.88
CA ALA A 35 -1.14 0.02 8.32
C ALA A 35 -2.55 -0.58 8.27
N SER A 36 -3.52 0.24 8.66
CA SER A 36 -4.92 -0.17 8.68
C SER A 36 -5.45 -0.37 7.26
N GLU A 37 -6.51 -1.18 7.10
CA GLU A 37 -7.11 -1.37 5.76
C GLU A 37 -7.58 -0.05 5.14
N GLU A 38 -8.02 0.89 5.96
CA GLU A 38 -8.42 2.23 5.55
C GLU A 38 -7.24 3.04 5.01
N GLU A 39 -6.10 3.04 5.71
CA GLU A 39 -4.88 3.72 5.26
C GLU A 39 -4.32 3.10 3.99
N LEU A 40 -4.32 1.77 3.91
CA LEU A 40 -3.91 1.02 2.73
C LEU A 40 -4.82 1.33 1.53
N THR A 41 -6.11 1.41 1.76
CA THR A 41 -7.09 1.74 0.73
C THR A 41 -6.92 3.19 0.27
N ALA A 42 -6.74 4.13 1.21
CA ALA A 42 -6.52 5.54 0.89
C ALA A 42 -5.22 5.71 0.08
N ALA A 43 -4.09 5.18 0.55
CA ALA A 43 -2.82 5.27 -0.15
C ALA A 43 -2.85 4.58 -1.53
N ALA A 44 -3.53 3.44 -1.64
CA ALA A 44 -3.72 2.77 -2.93
C ALA A 44 -4.60 3.61 -3.87
N THR A 45 -5.73 4.14 -3.39
CA THR A 45 -6.66 4.97 -4.16
C THR A 45 -5.98 6.25 -4.62
N GLU A 46 -5.15 6.86 -3.77
CA GLU A 46 -4.35 8.04 -4.11
C GLU A 46 -3.31 7.71 -5.18
N ALA A 47 -2.60 6.58 -5.04
CA ALA A 47 -1.61 6.12 -6.02
C ALA A 47 -2.20 5.71 -7.39
N ILE A 48 -3.51 5.40 -7.44
CA ILE A 48 -4.23 5.10 -8.68
C ILE A 48 -5.35 6.11 -8.96
N ALA A 49 -5.29 7.31 -8.38
CA ALA A 49 -6.33 8.33 -8.53
C ALA A 49 -6.54 8.71 -10.01
N ASP A 50 -5.46 8.89 -10.76
CA ASP A 50 -5.47 9.13 -12.21
C ASP A 50 -6.14 8.00 -13.02
N GLN A 51 -6.14 6.78 -12.48
CA GLN A 51 -6.72 5.60 -13.13
C GLN A 51 -8.16 5.32 -12.70
N LEU A 52 -8.56 5.89 -11.57
CA LEU A 52 -9.90 5.85 -11.00
C LEU A 52 -10.82 6.92 -11.61
N GLU A 53 -10.24 7.96 -12.23
CA GLU A 53 -11.01 9.00 -12.91
C GLU A 53 -11.92 8.38 -14.00
N GLY A 54 -13.23 8.41 -13.75
CA GLY A 54 -14.25 7.82 -14.61
C GLY A 54 -14.56 6.33 -14.40
N LYS A 55 -14.05 5.69 -13.33
CA LYS A 55 -14.36 4.28 -12.99
C LYS A 55 -14.95 4.15 -11.60
N GLU A 56 -16.06 3.41 -11.53
CA GLU A 56 -16.79 3.17 -10.29
C GLU A 56 -16.17 2.01 -9.53
N ILE A 57 -15.65 2.28 -8.32
CA ILE A 57 -15.03 1.24 -7.47
C ILE A 57 -16.14 0.29 -7.00
N ARG A 58 -16.15 -0.93 -7.53
CA ARG A 58 -17.08 -1.99 -7.14
C ARG A 58 -16.62 -2.76 -5.90
N LYS A 59 -15.32 -2.93 -5.73
CA LYS A 59 -14.76 -3.70 -4.60
C LYS A 59 -13.31 -3.34 -4.35
N VAL A 60 -12.93 -3.20 -3.09
CA VAL A 60 -11.52 -3.10 -2.67
C VAL A 60 -11.19 -4.35 -1.87
N ILE A 61 -10.06 -4.98 -2.20
CA ILE A 61 -9.56 -6.18 -1.54
C ILE A 61 -8.18 -5.81 -0.99
N VAL A 62 -8.10 -5.66 0.33
CA VAL A 62 -6.84 -5.36 1.01
C VAL A 62 -6.26 -6.65 1.58
N VAL A 63 -5.03 -6.96 1.21
CA VAL A 63 -4.23 -8.02 1.83
C VAL A 63 -3.09 -7.34 2.56
N LYS A 64 -3.26 -7.16 3.88
CA LYS A 64 -2.26 -6.52 4.75
C LYS A 64 -0.87 -7.13 4.52
N GLY A 65 0.10 -6.27 4.26
CA GLY A 65 1.50 -6.67 4.01
C GLY A 65 1.76 -7.44 2.71
N ARG A 66 0.82 -7.47 1.75
CA ARG A 66 1.01 -8.20 0.48
C ARG A 66 0.56 -7.42 -0.76
N LEU A 67 -0.72 -7.09 -0.86
CA LEU A 67 -1.28 -6.43 -2.05
C LEU A 67 -2.60 -5.72 -1.73
N VAL A 68 -2.91 -4.68 -2.49
CA VAL A 68 -4.25 -4.05 -2.52
C VAL A 68 -4.79 -4.22 -3.92
N ASN A 69 -5.94 -4.86 -4.09
CA ASN A 69 -6.59 -5.00 -5.39
C ASN A 69 -7.90 -4.24 -5.41
N ILE A 70 -7.96 -3.23 -6.26
CA ILE A 70 -9.11 -2.36 -6.48
C ILE A 70 -9.81 -2.83 -7.75
N VAL A 71 -11.08 -3.17 -7.61
CA VAL A 71 -11.96 -3.57 -8.71
C VAL A 71 -12.86 -2.37 -8.99
N ALA A 72 -12.47 -1.56 -9.98
CA ALA A 72 -13.33 -0.50 -10.55
C ALA A 72 -13.95 -0.93 -11.88
#